data_AF-A0A931RTB9-F1
#
_entry.id   AF-A0A931RTB9-F1
#
_cell.length_a   1.000
_cell.length_b   1.000
_cell.length_c   1.000
_cell.angle_alpha   90.00
_cell.angle_beta   90.00
_cell.angle_gamma   90.00
#
_symmetry.space_group_name_H-M   'P 1'
#
loop_
_entity.id
_entity.type
_entity.pdbx_description
1 polymer ?
#
loop_
_entity_poly.entity_id
_entity_poly.type
_entity_poly.pdbx_seq_one_letter_code
_entity_poly.pdbx_strand_id
1 'polypeptide(L)'
;MSAKKKAIADLLFGVQIVGALVFCGAYFLRSLHDVTGSSLVQFGLVATYLLFHLALGVGAHRASPSRVTRQTIATYAIWFVLISAIISAAATNPAYRWNERETTQLLTAAVLTVIVLAATAIQRRKLSDPMVKASFAIAYKSVPQVLLAWKFLAEGASGTPGLSVVVGHLTILIRLGQIYFMVREAGWDRNRVWLAVSETVNELSWVVATAAWLMV
;
A
#
# COMPACT_ATOMS: atom_id res chain seq x y z
N MET A 1 -17.42 -10.71 19.64
CA MET A 1 -16.20 -9.96 20.04
C MET A 1 -16.49 -9.13 21.30
N SER A 2 -15.58 -9.09 22.29
CA SER A 2 -15.77 -8.31 23.53
C SER A 2 -15.69 -6.80 23.30
N ALA A 3 -16.24 -6.00 24.23
CA ALA A 3 -16.22 -4.53 24.16
C ALA A 3 -14.80 -3.96 24.04
N LYS A 4 -13.85 -4.48 24.82
CA LYS A 4 -12.43 -4.09 24.75
C LYS A 4 -11.84 -4.30 23.36
N LYS A 5 -12.11 -5.46 22.73
CA LYS A 5 -11.61 -5.76 21.38
C LYS A 5 -12.24 -4.86 20.31
N LYS A 6 -13.52 -4.51 20.46
CA LYS A 6 -14.21 -3.53 19.61
C LYS A 6 -13.55 -2.16 19.70
N ALA A 7 -13.31 -1.66 20.92
CA ALA A 7 -12.67 -0.37 21.14
C ALA A 7 -11.27 -0.29 20.52
N ILE A 8 -10.47 -1.35 20.61
CA ILE A 8 -9.15 -1.41 19.96
C ILE A 8 -9.28 -1.33 18.44
N ALA A 9 -10.18 -2.12 17.83
CA ALA A 9 -10.40 -2.07 16.39
C ALA A 9 -10.85 -0.68 15.91
N ASP A 10 -11.73 -0.02 16.69
CA ASP A 10 -12.23 1.32 16.40
C ASP A 10 -11.10 2.37 16.54
N LEU A 11 -10.22 2.23 17.53
CA LEU A 11 -9.03 3.06 17.68
C LEU A 11 -8.05 2.91 16.51
N LEU A 12 -7.75 1.67 16.10
CA LEU A 12 -6.87 1.39 14.95
C LEU A 12 -7.44 2.02 13.67
N PHE A 13 -8.76 1.96 13.49
CA PHE A 13 -9.44 2.66 12.41
C PHE A 13 -9.29 4.18 12.50
N GLY A 14 -9.58 4.78 13.65
CA GLY A 14 -9.42 6.23 13.83
C GLY A 14 -7.99 6.72 13.55
N VAL A 15 -6.98 6.01 14.09
CA VAL A 15 -5.57 6.33 13.87
C VAL A 15 -5.19 6.21 12.39
N GLN A 16 -5.70 5.21 11.66
CA GLN A 16 -5.47 5.13 10.21
C GLN A 16 -6.02 6.33 9.46
N ILE A 17 -7.25 6.76 9.76
CA ILE A 17 -7.86 7.87 9.04
C ILE A 17 -7.13 9.17 9.32
N VAL A 18 -6.85 9.46 10.59
CA VAL A 18 -6.10 10.66 10.98
C VAL A 18 -4.69 10.64 10.38
N GLY A 19 -3.99 9.50 10.49
CA GLY A 19 -2.65 9.33 9.92
C GLY A 19 -2.63 9.52 8.41
N ALA A 20 -3.62 8.95 7.69
CA ALA A 20 -3.75 9.12 6.25
C ALA A 20 -3.98 10.58 5.87
N LEU A 21 -4.86 11.29 6.58
CA LEU A 21 -5.15 12.71 6.32
C LEU A 21 -3.94 13.60 6.59
N VAL A 22 -3.23 13.38 7.69
CA VAL A 22 -2.03 14.17 8.03
C VAL A 22 -0.92 13.91 7.01
N PHE A 23 -0.63 12.63 6.73
CA PHE A 23 0.44 12.25 5.81
C PHE A 23 0.12 12.69 4.37
N CYS A 24 -1.04 12.31 3.85
CA CYS A 24 -1.40 12.62 2.48
C CYS A 24 -1.76 14.10 2.30
N GLY A 25 -2.36 14.75 3.29
CA GLY A 25 -2.66 16.18 3.25
C GLY A 25 -1.39 17.01 3.18
N ALA A 26 -0.38 16.70 4.01
CA ALA A 26 0.92 17.35 3.94
C ALA A 26 1.61 17.12 2.59
N TYR A 27 1.58 15.89 2.08
CA TYR A 27 2.14 15.58 0.75
C TYR A 27 1.40 16.29 -0.39
N PHE A 28 0.06 16.33 -0.35
CA PHE A 28 -0.76 17.01 -1.33
C PHE A 28 -0.43 18.51 -1.38
N LEU A 29 -0.45 19.18 -0.23
CA LEU A 29 -0.10 20.60 -0.14
C LEU A 29 1.32 20.87 -0.61
N ARG A 30 2.28 20.00 -0.25
CA ARG A 30 3.64 20.09 -0.78
C ARG A 30 3.65 19.95 -2.31
N SER A 31 2.99 18.95 -2.88
CA SER A 31 2.97 18.70 -4.33
C SER A 31 2.36 19.85 -5.15
N LEU A 32 1.60 20.77 -4.56
CA LEU A 32 1.14 21.99 -5.23
C LEU A 32 2.25 23.04 -5.40
N HIS A 33 3.30 23.00 -4.58
CA HIS A 33 4.38 23.99 -4.56
C HIS A 33 5.74 23.40 -4.95
N ASP A 34 6.04 22.20 -4.49
CA ASP A 34 7.30 21.50 -4.67
C ASP A 34 7.05 20.01 -4.99
N VAL A 35 7.50 19.59 -6.17
CA VAL A 35 7.45 18.20 -6.63
C VAL A 35 8.82 17.54 -6.68
N THR A 36 9.87 18.18 -6.15
CA THR A 36 11.20 17.57 -6.03
C THR A 36 11.11 16.27 -5.24
N GLY A 37 11.60 15.18 -5.84
CA GLY A 37 11.55 13.84 -5.24
C GLY A 37 10.18 13.16 -5.27
N SER A 38 9.16 13.76 -5.89
CA SER A 38 7.88 13.09 -6.15
C SER A 38 7.99 12.19 -7.38
N SER A 39 7.27 11.05 -7.36
CA SER A 39 7.15 10.14 -8.51
C SER A 39 5.68 9.79 -8.71
N LEU A 40 5.14 10.15 -9.88
CA LEU A 40 3.77 9.80 -10.24
C LEU A 40 3.62 8.29 -10.39
N VAL A 41 4.63 7.62 -10.92
CA VAL A 41 4.63 6.15 -11.01
C VAL A 41 4.54 5.53 -9.63
N GLN A 42 5.35 5.97 -8.66
CA GLN A 42 5.30 5.45 -7.29
C GLN A 42 3.91 5.60 -6.66
N PHE A 43 3.31 6.79 -6.76
CA PHE A 43 1.96 7.00 -6.23
C PHE A 43 0.92 6.17 -6.99
N GLY A 44 1.05 6.05 -8.31
CA GLY A 44 0.21 5.19 -9.15
C GLY A 44 0.26 3.73 -8.72
N LEU A 45 1.46 3.19 -8.47
CA LEU A 45 1.65 1.83 -7.97
C LEU A 45 1.00 1.62 -6.59
N VAL A 46 1.11 2.60 -5.69
CA VAL A 46 0.42 2.57 -4.40
C VAL A 46 -1.10 2.59 -4.58
N ALA A 47 -1.63 3.43 -5.48
CA ALA A 47 -3.04 3.48 -5.79
C ALA A 47 -3.56 2.15 -6.36
N THR A 48 -2.80 1.52 -7.26
CA THR A 48 -3.13 0.21 -7.83
C THR A 48 -3.12 -0.88 -6.76
N TYR A 49 -2.13 -0.90 -5.86
CA TYR A 49 -2.11 -1.80 -4.70
C TYR A 49 -3.37 -1.63 -3.84
N LEU A 50 -3.80 -0.39 -3.57
CA LEU A 50 -5.00 -0.09 -2.79
C LEU A 50 -6.27 -0.60 -3.49
N LEU A 51 -6.35 -0.54 -4.82
CA LEU A 51 -7.48 -1.10 -5.59
C LEU A 51 -7.59 -2.62 -5.42
N PHE A 52 -6.47 -3.35 -5.45
CA PHE A 52 -6.48 -4.79 -5.21
C PHE A 52 -6.87 -5.13 -3.77
N HIS A 53 -6.40 -4.35 -2.79
CA HIS A 53 -6.79 -4.50 -1.38
C HIS A 53 -8.27 -4.17 -1.15
N LEU A 54 -8.82 -3.17 -1.84
CA LEU A 54 -10.27 -2.89 -1.87
C LEU A 54 -11.05 -4.06 -2.45
N ALA A 55 -10.62 -4.60 -3.59
CA ALA A 55 -11.29 -5.74 -4.22
C ALA A 55 -11.29 -6.98 -3.30
N LEU A 56 -10.18 -7.25 -2.60
CA LEU A 56 -10.08 -8.30 -1.59
C LEU A 56 -10.96 -8.00 -0.37
N GLY A 57 -10.95 -6.77 0.15
CA GLY A 57 -11.78 -6.36 1.29
C GLY A 57 -13.27 -6.49 1.00
N VAL A 58 -13.72 -6.02 -0.18
CA VAL A 58 -15.11 -6.17 -0.64
C VAL A 58 -15.46 -7.64 -0.83
N GLY A 59 -14.57 -8.45 -1.42
CA GLY A 59 -14.75 -9.89 -1.54
C GLY A 59 -14.91 -10.57 -0.17
N ALA A 60 -14.06 -10.21 0.79
CA ALA A 60 -14.14 -10.68 2.18
C ALA A 60 -15.47 -10.30 2.85
N HIS A 61 -15.94 -9.06 2.65
CA HIS A 61 -17.21 -8.61 3.21
C HIS A 61 -18.41 -9.35 2.61
N ARG A 62 -18.40 -9.58 1.29
CA ARG A 62 -19.45 -10.35 0.61
C ARG A 62 -19.48 -11.81 1.08
N ALA A 63 -18.32 -12.41 1.31
CA ALA A 63 -18.23 -13.79 1.80
C ALA A 63 -18.68 -13.93 3.27
N SER A 64 -18.32 -12.97 4.13
CA SER A 64 -18.71 -12.94 5.53
C SER A 64 -18.76 -11.50 6.02
N PRO A 65 -19.96 -10.89 6.11
CA PRO A 65 -20.09 -9.50 6.52
C PRO A 65 -19.57 -9.24 7.93
N SER A 66 -18.85 -8.13 8.10
CA SER A 66 -18.30 -7.71 9.38
C SER A 66 -18.19 -6.19 9.43
N ARG A 67 -18.35 -5.61 10.63
CA ARG A 67 -18.14 -4.19 10.88
C ARG A 67 -16.67 -3.82 10.67
N VAL A 68 -15.75 -4.59 11.23
CA VAL A 68 -14.31 -4.33 11.08
C VAL A 68 -13.89 -4.46 9.62
N THR A 69 -14.45 -5.41 8.86
CA THR A 69 -14.20 -5.47 7.42
C THR A 69 -14.64 -4.19 6.70
N ARG A 70 -15.79 -3.60 7.06
CA ARG A 70 -16.22 -2.31 6.49
C ARG A 70 -15.27 -1.17 6.84
N GLN A 71 -14.75 -1.14 8.06
CA GLN A 71 -13.73 -0.15 8.48
C GLN A 71 -12.45 -0.29 7.65
N THR A 72 -11.99 -1.52 7.40
CA THR A 72 -10.83 -1.77 6.56
C THR A 72 -11.08 -1.37 5.09
N ILE A 73 -12.25 -1.67 4.54
CA ILE A 73 -12.65 -1.19 3.20
C ILE A 73 -12.64 0.35 3.15
N ALA A 74 -13.24 1.00 4.14
CA ALA A 74 -13.27 2.46 4.23
C ALA A 74 -11.84 3.04 4.34
N THR A 75 -10.96 2.40 5.12
CA THR A 75 -9.55 2.77 5.24
C THR A 75 -8.88 2.74 3.87
N TYR A 76 -8.97 1.63 3.12
CA TYR A 76 -8.37 1.55 1.80
C TYR A 76 -8.98 2.53 0.79
N ALA A 77 -10.29 2.78 0.87
CA ALA A 77 -10.96 3.73 -0.01
C ALA A 77 -10.49 5.17 0.24
N ILE A 78 -10.36 5.57 1.51
CA ILE A 78 -9.86 6.89 1.89
C ILE A 78 -8.40 7.05 1.46
N TRP A 79 -7.54 6.05 1.72
CA TRP A 79 -6.16 6.06 1.22
C TRP A 79 -6.11 6.17 -0.30
N PHE A 80 -6.97 5.45 -1.03
CA PHE A 80 -7.00 5.51 -2.49
C PHE A 80 -7.35 6.93 -2.97
N VAL A 81 -8.41 7.53 -2.44
CA VAL A 81 -8.82 8.91 -2.78
C VAL A 81 -7.70 9.92 -2.48
N LEU A 82 -7.07 9.81 -1.32
CA LEU A 82 -6.00 10.72 -0.92
C LEU A 82 -4.75 10.58 -1.80
N ILE A 83 -4.36 9.35 -2.15
CA ILE A 83 -3.24 9.11 -3.06
C ILE A 83 -3.58 9.60 -4.47
N SER A 84 -4.80 9.40 -4.95
CA SER A 84 -5.26 9.97 -6.23
C SER A 84 -5.21 11.51 -6.21
N ALA A 85 -5.57 12.16 -5.11
CA ALA A 85 -5.43 13.61 -4.98
C ALA A 85 -3.97 14.07 -5.08
N ILE A 86 -3.03 13.35 -4.45
CA ILE A 86 -1.59 13.63 -4.57
C ILE A 86 -1.12 13.47 -6.03
N ILE A 87 -1.54 12.40 -6.71
CA ILE A 87 -1.24 12.19 -8.13
C ILE A 87 -1.72 13.38 -8.95
N SER A 88 -2.96 13.82 -8.76
CA SER A 88 -3.52 14.98 -9.47
C SER A 88 -2.75 16.26 -9.19
N ALA A 89 -2.40 16.54 -7.92
CA ALA A 89 -1.61 17.72 -7.54
C ALA A 89 -0.23 17.70 -8.20
N ALA A 90 0.50 16.58 -8.10
CA ALA A 90 1.82 16.45 -8.69
C ALA A 90 1.78 16.52 -10.23
N ALA A 91 0.80 15.88 -10.88
CA ALA A 91 0.69 15.85 -12.34
C ALA A 91 0.27 17.20 -12.94
N THR A 92 -0.44 18.04 -12.19
CA THR A 92 -0.83 19.39 -12.61
C THR A 92 0.19 20.46 -12.23
N ASN A 93 1.21 20.12 -11.43
CA ASN A 93 2.27 21.04 -11.09
C ASN A 93 3.21 21.26 -12.31
N PRO A 94 3.38 22.51 -12.80
CA PRO A 94 4.17 22.79 -14.00
C PRO A 94 5.67 22.54 -13.82
N ALA A 95 6.18 22.43 -12.59
CA ALA A 95 7.56 22.06 -12.29
C ALA A 95 7.80 20.54 -12.40
N TYR A 96 6.73 19.73 -12.52
CA TYR A 96 6.86 18.29 -12.65
C TYR A 96 7.55 17.90 -13.94
N ARG A 97 8.56 17.04 -13.86
CA ARG A 97 9.28 16.49 -15.00
C ARG A 97 9.43 15.00 -14.81
N TRP A 98 8.99 14.25 -15.82
CA TRP A 98 9.25 12.83 -15.89
C TRP A 98 10.75 12.58 -15.88
N ASN A 99 11.20 11.59 -15.12
CA ASN A 99 12.62 11.27 -14.98
C ASN A 99 12.90 9.76 -15.13
N GLU A 100 14.18 9.42 -15.16
CA GLU A 100 14.63 8.04 -15.36
C GLU A 100 14.13 7.08 -14.27
N ARG A 101 14.02 7.55 -13.02
CA ARG A 101 13.54 6.72 -11.90
C ARG A 101 12.09 6.30 -12.10
N GLU A 102 11.26 7.16 -12.67
CA GLU A 102 9.89 6.81 -13.03
C GLU A 102 9.84 5.74 -14.12
N THR A 103 10.67 5.89 -15.15
CA THR A 103 10.81 4.88 -16.20
C THR A 103 11.24 3.55 -15.61
N THR A 104 12.24 3.53 -14.72
CA THR A 104 12.68 2.31 -14.04
C THR A 104 11.54 1.69 -13.23
N GLN A 105 10.84 2.48 -12.40
CA GLN A 105 9.69 2.00 -11.61
C GLN A 105 8.60 1.39 -12.50
N LEU A 106 8.27 2.06 -13.61
CA LEU A 106 7.23 1.63 -14.54
C LEU A 106 7.63 0.34 -15.24
N LEU A 107 8.87 0.23 -15.72
CA LEU A 107 9.37 -0.97 -16.38
C LEU A 107 9.45 -2.16 -15.41
N THR A 108 9.92 -1.95 -14.18
CA THR A 108 9.91 -3.02 -13.16
C THR A 108 8.48 -3.49 -12.87
N ALA A 109 7.54 -2.55 -12.71
CA ALA A 109 6.13 -2.89 -12.51
C ALA A 109 5.53 -3.63 -13.71
N ALA A 110 5.89 -3.24 -14.95
CA ALA A 110 5.46 -3.92 -16.17
C ALA A 110 5.98 -5.36 -16.23
N VAL A 111 7.27 -5.58 -15.94
CA VAL A 111 7.87 -6.92 -15.90
C VAL A 111 7.19 -7.79 -14.85
N LEU A 112 6.97 -7.28 -13.63
CA LEU A 112 6.26 -8.02 -12.59
C LEU A 112 4.80 -8.31 -12.98
N THR A 113 4.14 -7.38 -13.67
CA THR A 113 2.78 -7.59 -14.21
C THR A 113 2.76 -8.76 -15.18
N VAL A 114 3.73 -8.81 -16.12
CA VAL A 114 3.86 -9.93 -17.07
C VAL A 114 4.12 -11.24 -16.34
N ILE A 115 4.99 -11.25 -15.32
CA ILE A 115 5.27 -12.45 -14.51
C ILE A 115 4.00 -12.96 -13.82
N VAL A 116 3.22 -12.07 -13.19
CA VAL A 116 1.96 -12.45 -12.54
C VAL A 116 0.95 -12.99 -13.55
N LEU A 117 0.82 -12.36 -14.72
CA LEU A 117 -0.06 -12.83 -15.79
C LEU A 117 0.36 -14.20 -16.34
N ALA A 118 1.65 -14.39 -16.62
CA ALA A 118 2.18 -15.66 -17.09
C ALA A 118 1.97 -16.79 -16.06
N ALA A 119 2.29 -16.53 -14.79
CA ALA A 119 2.03 -17.48 -13.71
C ALA A 119 0.54 -17.82 -13.56
N THR A 120 -0.33 -16.81 -13.69
CA THR A 120 -1.79 -17.00 -13.67
C THR A 120 -2.26 -17.88 -14.82
N ALA A 121 -1.74 -17.66 -16.03
CA ALA A 121 -2.06 -18.45 -17.22
C ALA A 121 -1.58 -19.90 -17.08
N ILE A 122 -0.34 -20.11 -16.65
CA ILE A 122 0.26 -21.45 -16.43
C ILE A 122 -0.57 -22.23 -15.39
N GLN A 123 -0.96 -21.58 -14.30
CA GLN A 123 -1.77 -22.20 -13.25
C GLN A 123 -3.27 -22.28 -13.59
N ARG A 124 -3.69 -21.80 -14.77
CA ARG A 124 -5.09 -21.76 -15.24
C ARG A 124 -6.04 -21.10 -14.23
N ARG A 125 -5.56 -20.07 -13.53
CA ARG A 125 -6.36 -19.32 -12.55
C ARG A 125 -7.10 -18.17 -13.22
N LYS A 126 -8.25 -17.79 -12.64
CA LYS A 126 -9.00 -16.60 -13.06
C LYS A 126 -8.39 -15.35 -12.43
N LEU A 127 -8.43 -14.21 -13.14
CA LEU A 127 -8.02 -12.90 -12.59
C LEU A 127 -8.86 -12.49 -11.36
N SER A 128 -10.04 -13.07 -11.19
CA SER A 128 -10.89 -12.86 -10.02
C SER A 128 -10.42 -13.61 -8.75
N ASP A 129 -9.51 -14.59 -8.86
CA ASP A 129 -8.97 -15.35 -7.74
C ASP A 129 -8.27 -14.40 -6.75
N PRO A 130 -8.61 -14.46 -5.45
CA PRO A 130 -7.96 -13.65 -4.42
C PRO A 130 -6.43 -13.73 -4.43
N MET A 131 -5.87 -14.90 -4.77
CA MET A 131 -4.43 -15.07 -4.89
C MET A 131 -3.83 -14.17 -5.97
N VAL A 132 -4.43 -14.14 -7.16
CA VAL A 132 -3.94 -13.35 -8.30
C VAL A 132 -3.99 -11.86 -7.97
N LYS A 133 -5.09 -11.41 -7.35
CA LYS A 133 -5.22 -10.02 -6.86
C LYS A 133 -4.13 -9.66 -5.85
N ALA A 134 -3.85 -10.54 -4.89
CA ALA A 134 -2.78 -10.34 -3.92
C ALA A 134 -1.40 -10.34 -4.56
N SER A 135 -1.13 -11.19 -5.58
CA SER A 135 0.13 -11.17 -6.33
C SER A 135 0.35 -9.84 -7.04
N PHE A 136 -0.67 -9.26 -7.66
CA PHE A 136 -0.58 -7.90 -8.21
C PHE A 136 -0.35 -6.85 -7.13
N ALA A 137 -1.08 -6.93 -6.01
CA ALA A 137 -0.90 -6.01 -4.89
C ALA A 137 0.55 -6.04 -4.37
N ILE A 138 1.11 -7.24 -4.20
CA ILE A 138 2.52 -7.45 -3.81
C ILE A 138 3.46 -6.83 -4.84
N ALA A 139 3.27 -7.14 -6.13
CA ALA A 139 4.13 -6.61 -7.18
C ALA A 139 4.18 -5.08 -7.16
N TYR A 140 3.02 -4.42 -7.14
CA TYR A 140 2.96 -2.96 -7.21
C TYR A 140 3.44 -2.28 -5.92
N LYS A 141 3.23 -2.90 -4.76
CA LYS A 141 3.68 -2.29 -3.51
C LYS A 141 5.19 -2.46 -3.29
N SER A 142 5.74 -3.63 -3.63
CA SER A 142 7.17 -3.94 -3.44
C SER A 142 8.09 -3.09 -4.29
N VAL A 143 7.71 -2.72 -5.52
CA VAL A 143 8.57 -1.92 -6.43
C VAL A 143 9.10 -0.64 -5.77
N PRO A 144 8.24 0.28 -5.26
CA PRO A 144 8.74 1.51 -4.66
C PRO A 144 9.59 1.28 -3.40
N GLN A 145 9.36 0.20 -2.64
CA GLN A 145 10.12 -0.10 -1.42
C GLN A 145 11.50 -0.70 -1.73
N VAL A 146 11.57 -1.62 -2.70
CA VAL A 146 12.84 -2.19 -3.16
C VAL A 146 13.70 -1.12 -3.82
N LEU A 147 13.09 -0.24 -4.62
CA LEU A 147 13.84 0.88 -5.24
C LEU A 147 14.23 1.95 -4.22
N LEU A 148 13.45 2.15 -3.16
CA LEU A 148 13.87 2.98 -2.02
C LEU A 148 15.08 2.36 -1.31
N ALA A 149 15.09 1.04 -1.10
CA ALA A 149 16.23 0.32 -0.53
C ALA A 149 17.47 0.49 -1.41
N TRP A 150 17.32 0.33 -2.73
CA TRP A 150 18.40 0.57 -3.69
C TRP A 150 18.91 2.01 -3.63
N LYS A 151 18.01 3.00 -3.59
CA LYS A 151 18.38 4.42 -3.44
C LYS A 151 19.23 4.62 -2.19
N PHE A 152 18.85 4.06 -1.04
CA PHE A 152 19.63 4.17 0.18
C PHE A 152 21.05 3.63 0.01
N LEU A 153 21.19 2.43 -0.55
CA LEU A 153 22.50 1.81 -0.74
C LEU A 153 23.37 2.54 -1.77
N ALA A 154 22.77 3.09 -2.82
CA ALA A 154 23.51 3.72 -3.92
C ALA A 154 23.83 5.20 -3.70
N GLU A 155 22.91 5.94 -3.07
CA GLU A 155 22.96 7.41 -2.96
C GLU A 155 22.94 7.91 -1.49
N GLY A 156 22.83 7.00 -0.53
CA GLY A 156 22.67 7.31 0.89
C GLY A 156 21.24 7.69 1.29
N ALA A 157 21.06 8.00 2.58
CA ALA A 157 19.76 8.34 3.16
C ALA A 157 19.29 9.80 2.92
N SER A 158 20.13 10.62 2.26
CA SER A 158 19.88 12.05 2.11
C SER A 158 18.55 12.36 1.39
N GLY A 159 17.83 13.37 1.89
CA GLY A 159 16.55 13.80 1.35
C GLY A 159 15.35 12.89 1.64
N THR A 160 15.55 11.74 2.32
CA THR A 160 14.43 10.94 2.83
C THR A 160 14.21 11.26 4.31
N PRO A 161 13.04 11.80 4.72
CA PRO A 161 12.77 11.99 6.14
C PRO A 161 12.74 10.63 6.83
N GLY A 162 13.66 10.34 7.75
CA GLY A 162 13.72 9.02 8.43
C GLY A 162 12.40 8.67 9.14
N LEU A 163 11.66 9.68 9.61
CA LEU A 163 10.32 9.51 10.18
C LEU A 163 9.31 8.90 9.19
N SER A 164 9.48 9.12 7.88
CA SER A 164 8.62 8.53 6.85
C SER A 164 8.75 6.99 6.79
N VAL A 165 9.93 6.46 7.10
CA VAL A 165 10.19 5.02 7.20
C VAL A 165 9.42 4.43 8.40
N VAL A 166 9.54 5.06 9.56
CA VAL A 166 8.82 4.65 10.78
C VAL A 166 7.31 4.73 10.59
N VAL A 167 6.80 5.83 10.01
CA VAL A 167 5.38 5.98 9.69
C VAL A 167 4.91 4.89 8.71
N GLY A 168 5.74 4.54 7.73
CA GLY A 168 5.50 3.42 6.81
C GLY A 168 5.17 2.13 7.57
N HIS A 169 6.07 1.69 8.45
CA HIS A 169 5.88 0.50 9.30
C HIS A 169 4.63 0.60 10.18
N LEU A 170 4.47 1.70 10.93
CA LEU A 170 3.33 1.87 11.84
C LEU A 170 2.00 1.76 11.09
N THR A 171 1.88 2.38 9.92
CA THR A 171 0.65 2.31 9.13
C THR A 171 0.35 0.87 8.67
N ILE A 172 1.35 0.07 8.33
CA ILE A 172 1.16 -1.31 7.90
C ILE A 172 0.79 -2.21 9.08
N LEU A 173 1.51 -2.09 10.19
CA LEU A 173 1.24 -2.86 11.42
C LEU A 173 -0.17 -2.59 11.95
N ILE A 174 -0.64 -1.34 11.87
CA ILE A 174 -2.03 -1.01 12.22
C ILE A 174 -3.01 -1.70 11.25
N ARG A 175 -2.75 -1.72 9.94
CA ARG A 175 -3.61 -2.42 8.97
C ARG A 175 -3.60 -3.93 9.18
N LEU A 176 -2.46 -4.54 9.52
CA LEU A 176 -2.36 -5.94 9.93
C LEU A 176 -3.18 -6.19 11.21
N GLY A 177 -3.15 -5.27 12.18
CA GLY A 177 -4.00 -5.30 13.36
C GLY A 177 -5.49 -5.26 13.00
N GLN A 178 -5.91 -4.40 12.07
CA GLN A 178 -7.28 -4.37 11.56
C GLN A 178 -7.67 -5.69 10.90
N ILE A 179 -6.81 -6.27 10.06
CA ILE A 179 -7.04 -7.58 9.42
C ILE A 179 -7.17 -8.69 10.47
N TYR A 180 -6.34 -8.67 11.52
CA TYR A 180 -6.48 -9.60 12.64
C TYR A 180 -7.88 -9.51 13.27
N PHE A 181 -8.37 -8.29 13.56
CA PHE A 181 -9.73 -8.13 14.10
C PHE A 181 -10.83 -8.51 13.12
N MET A 182 -10.64 -8.30 11.81
CA MET A 182 -11.57 -8.78 10.77
C MET A 182 -11.73 -10.30 10.84
N VAL A 183 -10.62 -11.02 10.96
CA VAL A 183 -10.60 -12.49 11.06
C VAL A 183 -11.21 -12.95 12.37
N ARG A 184 -10.91 -12.28 13.49
CA ARG A 184 -11.50 -12.60 14.79
C ARG A 184 -13.02 -12.38 14.84
N GLU A 185 -13.56 -11.51 14.00
CA GLU A 185 -15.00 -11.25 13.91
C GLU A 185 -15.72 -12.16 12.91
N ALA A 186 -15.15 -12.36 11.72
CA ALA A 186 -15.84 -13.01 10.59
C ALA A 186 -15.21 -14.34 10.12
N GLY A 187 -14.14 -14.80 10.77
CA GLY A 187 -13.41 -16.01 10.40
C GLY A 187 -12.43 -15.82 9.24
N TRP A 188 -11.75 -16.90 8.87
CA TRP A 188 -10.89 -16.94 7.70
C TRP A 188 -11.68 -17.31 6.45
N ASP A 189 -11.44 -16.56 5.37
CA ASP A 189 -11.83 -16.91 4.01
C ASP A 189 -10.67 -16.61 3.06
N ARG A 190 -10.75 -17.08 1.81
CA ARG A 190 -9.68 -16.88 0.82
C ARG A 190 -9.29 -15.41 0.63
N ASN A 191 -10.24 -14.46 0.64
CA ASN A 191 -9.91 -13.05 0.49
C ASN A 191 -9.18 -12.51 1.71
N ARG A 192 -9.61 -12.83 2.93
CA ARG A 192 -8.91 -12.43 4.16
C ARG A 192 -7.50 -13.02 4.27
N VAL A 193 -7.33 -14.28 3.87
CA VAL A 193 -6.01 -14.93 3.84
C VAL A 193 -5.09 -14.16 2.89
N TRP A 194 -5.51 -13.95 1.64
CA TRP A 194 -4.66 -13.30 0.66
C TRP A 194 -4.46 -11.80 0.92
N LEU A 195 -5.42 -11.12 1.56
CA LEU A 195 -5.26 -9.77 2.08
C LEU A 195 -4.21 -9.70 3.20
N ALA A 196 -4.22 -10.65 4.13
CA ALA A 196 -3.22 -10.73 5.19
C ALA A 196 -1.82 -11.02 4.61
N VAL A 197 -1.73 -11.93 3.64
CA VAL A 197 -0.46 -12.28 2.98
C VAL A 197 0.12 -11.06 2.25
N SER A 198 -0.66 -10.36 1.42
CA SER A 198 -0.14 -9.20 0.69
C SER A 198 0.25 -8.05 1.61
N GLU A 199 -0.51 -7.80 2.69
CA GLU A 199 -0.13 -6.79 3.69
C GLU A 199 1.13 -7.18 4.47
N THR A 200 1.31 -8.47 4.76
CA THR A 200 2.53 -8.97 5.42
C THR A 200 3.74 -8.82 4.52
N VAL A 201 3.63 -9.14 3.23
CA VAL A 201 4.72 -8.94 2.27
C VAL A 201 5.04 -7.45 2.08
N ASN A 202 4.03 -6.58 2.12
CA ASN A 202 4.23 -5.13 2.16
C ASN A 202 5.03 -4.67 3.40
N GLU A 203 4.84 -5.29 4.56
CA GLU A 203 5.68 -5.02 5.73
C GLU A 203 7.12 -5.52 5.50
N LEU A 204 7.28 -6.74 4.97
CA LEU A 204 8.60 -7.32 4.71
C LEU A 204 9.42 -6.49 3.72
N SER A 205 8.80 -5.93 2.68
CA SER A 205 9.50 -5.04 1.76
C SER A 205 9.91 -3.71 2.42
N TRP A 206 9.14 -3.21 3.39
CA TRP A 206 9.60 -2.09 4.23
C TRP A 206 10.75 -2.47 5.15
N VAL A 207 10.75 -3.68 5.72
CA VAL A 207 11.89 -4.18 6.50
C VAL A 207 13.16 -4.19 5.64
N VAL A 208 13.07 -4.58 4.37
CA VAL A 208 14.20 -4.49 3.42
C VAL A 208 14.66 -3.04 3.22
N ALA A 209 13.74 -2.10 3.00
CA ALA A 209 14.07 -0.68 2.86
C ALA A 209 14.72 -0.11 4.14
N THR A 210 14.23 -0.49 5.31
CA THR A 210 14.78 -0.09 6.61
C THR A 210 16.16 -0.69 6.87
N ALA A 211 16.37 -1.96 6.52
CA ALA A 211 17.69 -2.57 6.63
C ALA A 211 18.72 -1.85 5.76
N ALA A 212 18.37 -1.54 4.51
CA ALA A 212 19.21 -0.73 3.63
C ALA A 212 19.47 0.68 4.19
N TRP A 213 18.46 1.31 4.79
CA TRP A 213 18.57 2.63 5.42
C TRP A 213 19.55 2.64 6.61
N LEU A 214 19.54 1.59 7.44
CA LEU A 214 20.43 1.49 8.61
C LEU A 214 21.89 1.19 8.27
N MET A 215 22.17 0.79 7.01
CA MET A 215 23.52 0.50 6.54
C MET A 215 24.27 1.71 5.99
N VAL A 216 23.60 2.87 5.85
CA VAL A 216 24.14 4.06 5.16
C VAL A 216 24.06 5.34 5.97
#